data_AF-A0AA35XFF3-F1
#
_entry.id   AF-A0AA35XFF3-F1
#
_cell.length_a   1.000
_cell.length_b   1.000
_cell.length_c   1.000
_cell.angle_alpha   90.00
_cell.angle_beta   90.00
_cell.angle_gamma   90.00
#
_symmetry.space_group_name_H-M   'P 1'
#
loop_
_entity.id
_entity.type
_entity.pdbx_description
1 polymer ?
#
loop_
_entity_poly.entity_id
_entity_poly.type
_entity_poly.pdbx_seq_one_letter_code
_entity_poly.pdbx_strand_id
1 'polypeptide(L)'
;MAQRSGLSHNTVSRIWRAFGLQPHRTETFKLSADPFFIEKVRDVVGLYLNPPDRALVLCVDEKSQIQALDRTRPLFAMRPGQVERRTP
;
A
#
# COMPACT_ATOMS: atom_id res chain seq x y z
N MET A 1 -14.36 -10.91 16.79
CA MET A 1 -15.07 -11.90 15.93
C MET A 1 -15.85 -12.92 16.73
N ALA A 2 -15.20 -13.71 17.61
CA ALA A 2 -15.86 -14.75 18.44
C ALA A 2 -17.13 -14.28 19.17
N GLN A 3 -17.05 -13.24 20.00
CA GLN A 3 -18.22 -12.66 20.70
C GLN A 3 -19.32 -12.19 19.73
N ARG A 4 -18.94 -11.48 18.66
CA ARG A 4 -19.88 -10.95 17.65
C ARG A 4 -20.62 -12.05 16.86
N SER A 5 -20.00 -13.23 16.73
CA SER A 5 -20.56 -14.36 15.97
C SER A 5 -21.06 -15.51 16.85
N GLY A 6 -21.01 -15.37 18.17
CA GLY A 6 -21.43 -16.42 19.12
C GLY A 6 -20.58 -17.70 19.08
N LEU A 7 -19.41 -17.67 18.45
CA LEU A 7 -18.54 -18.83 18.28
C LEU A 7 -17.42 -18.85 19.32
N SER A 8 -16.96 -20.06 19.67
CA SER A 8 -15.78 -20.22 20.51
C SER A 8 -14.53 -19.62 19.85
N HIS A 9 -13.59 -19.13 20.67
CA HIS A 9 -12.32 -18.62 20.18
C HIS A 9 -11.57 -19.64 19.30
N ASN A 10 -11.62 -20.91 19.67
CA ASN A 10 -10.93 -21.98 18.95
C ASN A 10 -11.56 -22.26 17.58
N THR A 11 -12.89 -22.20 17.48
CA THR A 11 -13.61 -22.28 16.21
C THR A 11 -13.20 -21.16 15.26
N VAL A 12 -13.16 -19.91 15.76
CA VAL A 12 -12.72 -18.76 14.95
C VAL A 12 -11.25 -18.90 14.52
N SER A 13 -10.38 -19.37 15.41
CA SER A 13 -8.95 -19.59 15.10
C SER A 13 -8.75 -20.63 14.00
N ARG A 14 -9.53 -21.73 14.02
CA ARG A 14 -9.51 -22.74 12.96
C ARG A 14 -9.99 -22.18 11.62
N ILE A 15 -11.07 -21.40 11.62
CA ILE A 15 -11.58 -20.76 10.41
C ILE A 15 -10.53 -19.82 9.83
N TRP A 16 -9.90 -18.96 10.64
CA TRP A 16 -8.86 -18.06 10.15
C TRP A 16 -7.67 -18.81 9.55
N ARG A 17 -7.20 -19.89 10.18
CA ARG A 17 -6.11 -20.71 9.62
C ARG A 17 -6.53 -21.41 8.32
N ALA A 18 -7.74 -21.97 8.27
CA ALA A 18 -8.24 -22.69 7.10
C ALA A 18 -8.35 -21.80 5.86
N PHE A 19 -8.72 -20.53 6.04
CA PHE A 19 -8.87 -19.56 4.95
C PHE A 19 -7.69 -18.58 4.83
N GLY A 20 -6.60 -18.78 5.59
CA GLY A 20 -5.45 -17.86 5.59
C GLY A 20 -5.77 -16.42 6.02
N LEU A 21 -6.86 -16.22 6.77
CA LEU A 21 -7.30 -14.90 7.19
C LEU A 21 -6.36 -14.35 8.27
N GLN A 22 -5.88 -13.13 8.06
CA GLN A 22 -4.97 -12.44 8.97
C GLN A 22 -5.58 -11.09 9.38
N PRO A 23 -6.58 -11.06 10.30
CA PRO A 23 -7.29 -9.84 10.66
C PRO A 23 -6.39 -8.73 11.24
N HIS A 24 -5.23 -9.12 11.79
CA HIS A 24 -4.23 -8.19 12.30
C HIS A 24 -3.44 -7.48 11.18
N ARG A 25 -3.50 -7.99 9.94
CA ARG A 25 -2.96 -7.33 8.74
C ARG A 25 -4.08 -6.62 8.01
N THR A 26 -4.59 -5.56 8.64
CA THR A 26 -5.54 -4.65 8.00
C THR A 26 -4.77 -3.50 7.38
N GLU A 27 -4.88 -3.33 6.07
CA GLU A 27 -4.42 -2.12 5.40
C GLU A 27 -5.53 -1.08 5.43
N THR A 28 -5.18 0.15 5.78
CA THR A 28 -6.11 1.27 5.67
C THR A 28 -5.94 1.91 4.30
N PHE A 29 -7.01 1.92 3.51
CA PHE A 29 -7.03 2.71 2.29
C PHE A 29 -7.35 4.15 2.65
N LYS A 30 -6.36 5.03 2.54
CA LYS A 30 -6.56 6.47 2.71
C LYS A 30 -7.14 7.03 1.42
N LEU A 31 -8.46 7.20 1.40
CA LEU A 31 -9.14 7.98 0.38
C LEU A 31 -9.14 9.46 0.81
N SER A 32 -8.92 10.37 -0.14
CA SER A 32 -9.05 11.80 0.13
C SER A 32 -10.51 12.15 0.45
N ALA A 33 -10.73 13.06 1.40
CA ALA A 33 -12.05 13.62 1.70
C ALA A 33 -12.38 14.85 0.82
N ASP A 34 -11.53 15.14 -0.17
CA ASP A 34 -11.72 16.23 -1.12
C ASP A 34 -13.02 16.05 -1.93
N PRO A 35 -13.97 17.02 -1.89
CA PRO A 35 -15.19 16.96 -2.68
C PRO A 35 -14.95 16.79 -4.18
N PHE A 36 -13.80 17.25 -4.68
CA PHE A 36 -13.40 17.17 -6.09
C PHE A 36 -12.47 15.99 -6.39
N PHE A 37 -12.33 15.03 -5.47
CA PHE A 37 -11.38 13.92 -5.61
C PHE A 37 -11.51 13.17 -6.94
N ILE A 38 -12.75 12.84 -7.34
CA ILE A 38 -13.01 12.09 -8.57
C ILE A 38 -12.61 12.88 -9.82
N GLU A 39 -12.89 14.19 -9.83
CA GLU A 39 -12.52 15.07 -10.95
C GLU A 39 -11.00 15.16 -11.08
N LYS A 40 -10.31 15.44 -9.97
CA LYS A 40 -8.84 15.50 -9.94
C LYS A 40 -8.18 14.20 -10.38
N VAL A 41 -8.72 13.05 -9.96
CA VAL A 41 -8.22 11.74 -10.40
C VAL A 41 -8.41 11.58 -11.90
N ARG A 42 -9.57 11.96 -12.45
CA ARG A 42 -9.83 11.89 -13.89
C ARG A 42 -8.90 12.80 -14.68
N ASP A 43 -8.64 14.01 -14.20
CA ASP A 43 -7.74 14.94 -14.86
C ASP A 43 -6.31 14.40 -14.92
N VAL A 44 -5.80 13.87 -13.79
CA VAL A 44 -4.46 13.27 -13.72
C VAL A 44 -4.36 12.03 -14.61
N VAL A 45 -5.35 11.13 -14.56
CA VAL A 45 -5.39 9.94 -15.42
C VAL A 45 -5.51 10.33 -16.90
N GLY A 46 -6.27 11.39 -17.20
CA GLY A 46 -6.43 11.94 -18.54
C GLY A 46 -5.10 12.34 -19.17
N LEU A 47 -4.15 12.88 -18.38
CA LEU A 47 -2.80 13.19 -18.86
C LEU A 47 -2.02 11.95 -19.33
N TYR A 48 -2.32 10.76 -18.78
CA TYR A 48 -1.72 9.50 -19.24
C TYR A 48 -2.42 8.91 -20.45
N LEU A 49 -3.75 9.04 -20.52
CA LEU A 49 -4.55 8.47 -21.60
C LEU A 49 -4.49 9.28 -22.90
N ASN A 50 -4.43 10.60 -22.80
CA ASN A 50 -4.34 11.51 -23.93
C ASN A 50 -3.35 12.65 -23.62
N PRO A 51 -2.04 12.36 -23.66
CA PRO A 51 -1.02 13.34 -23.30
C PRO A 51 -0.98 14.49 -24.33
N PRO A 52 -0.90 15.75 -23.87
CA PRO A 52 -0.66 16.89 -24.76
C PRO A 52 0.71 16.81 -25.44
N ASP A 53 0.85 17.47 -26.59
CA ASP A 53 2.13 17.55 -27.30
C ASP A 53 3.22 18.15 -26.41
N ARG A 54 4.34 17.42 -26.29
CA ARG A 54 5.52 17.80 -25.47
C ARG A 54 5.19 18.01 -23.99
N ALA A 55 4.20 17.30 -23.44
CA ALA A 55 3.86 17.40 -22.03
C ALA A 55 4.98 16.87 -21.11
N LEU A 56 5.25 17.61 -20.04
CA LEU A 56 6.11 17.21 -18.92
C LEU A 56 5.24 17.11 -17.67
N VAL A 57 5.23 15.95 -17.02
CA VAL A 57 4.51 15.73 -15.75
C VAL A 57 5.53 15.69 -14.61
N LEU A 58 5.42 16.63 -13.67
CA LEU A 58 6.24 16.69 -12.46
C LEU A 58 5.38 16.30 -11.25
N CYS A 59 5.82 15.30 -10.49
CA CYS A 59 5.16 14.86 -9.27
C CYS A 59 6.07 15.10 -8.06
N VAL A 60 5.55 15.78 -7.04
CA VAL A 60 6.25 16.04 -5.78
C VAL A 60 5.38 15.51 -4.64
N ASP A 61 5.92 14.60 -3.84
CA ASP A 61 5.27 14.04 -2.64
C ASP A 61 6.16 14.38 -1.44
N GLU A 62 5.59 15.04 -0.43
CA GLU A 62 6.30 15.22 0.84
C GLU A 62 6.01 14.01 1.74
N LYS A 63 7.07 13.27 2.05
CA LYS A 63 6.97 12.06 2.86
C LYS A 63 7.75 12.23 4.16
N SER A 64 7.11 12.85 5.14
CA SER A 64 7.73 13.30 6.41
C SER A 64 8.46 12.22 7.22
N GLN A 65 8.18 10.94 6.98
CA GLN A 65 8.82 9.80 7.67
C GLN A 65 9.70 8.93 6.76
N ILE A 66 9.86 9.30 5.50
CA ILE A 66 10.76 8.62 4.57
C ILE A 66 11.86 9.60 4.21
N GLN A 67 13.04 9.33 4.76
CA GLN A 67 14.25 10.03 4.35
C GLN A 67 14.53 9.65 2.89
N ALA A 68 14.64 10.66 2.02
CA ALA A 68 15.16 10.48 0.66
C ALA A 68 16.65 10.16 0.75
N LEU A 69 16.96 8.91 1.13
CA LEU A 69 18.31 8.38 1.14
C LEU A 69 18.69 8.09 -0.31
N ASP A 70 19.57 8.90 -0.87
CA ASP A 70 20.24 8.55 -2.11
C ASP A 70 21.24 7.43 -1.79
N ARG A 71 20.87 6.19 -2.13
CA ARG A 71 21.62 5.02 -1.66
C ARG A 71 22.82 4.81 -2.56
N THR A 72 24.01 5.06 -2.01
CA THR A 72 25.28 4.81 -2.70
C THR A 72 25.65 3.32 -2.82
N ARG A 73 24.94 2.42 -2.12
CA ARG A 73 25.24 0.97 -2.12
C ARG A 73 24.09 0.12 -2.69
N PRO A 74 24.39 -0.87 -3.55
CA PRO A 74 23.39 -1.72 -4.17
C PRO A 74 22.66 -2.60 -3.15
N LEU A 75 21.37 -2.84 -3.41
CA LEU A 75 20.57 -3.78 -2.64
C LEU A 75 21.06 -5.21 -2.88
N PHE A 76 21.17 -6.01 -1.83
CA PHE A 76 21.44 -7.43 -1.97
C PHE A 76 20.21 -8.13 -2.56
N ALA A 77 20.44 -9.00 -3.54
CA ALA A 77 19.38 -9.79 -4.15
C ALA A 77 18.63 -10.63 -3.10
N MET A 78 17.30 -10.68 -3.21
CA MET A 78 16.47 -11.55 -2.39
C MET A 78 16.84 -13.01 -2.60
N ARG A 79 16.91 -13.77 -1.50
CA ARG A 79 17.13 -15.22 -1.52
C ARG A 79 15.88 -15.92 -0.99
N PRO A 80 15.58 -17.17 -1.43
CA PRO A 80 14.44 -17.92 -0.91
C PRO A 80 14.46 -17.97 0.62
N GLY A 81 13.34 -17.58 1.25
CA GLY A 81 13.20 -17.55 2.71
C GLY A 81 13.85 -16.36 3.42
N GLN A 82 14.49 -15.43 2.71
CA GLN A 82 15.03 -14.20 3.27
C GLN A 82 14.32 -12.97 2.69
N VAL A 83 13.66 -12.22 3.56
CA VAL A 83 13.12 -10.90 3.22
C VAL A 83 14.26 -9.96 2.82
N GLU A 84 13.96 -9.00 1.94
CA GLU A 84 14.88 -7.92 1.58
C GLU A 84 15.42 -7.25 2.85
N ARG A 85 16.73 -7.38 3.09
CA ARG A 85 17.39 -6.75 4.23
C ARG A 85 18.01 -5.45 3.78
N ARG A 86 17.65 -4.38 4.47
CA ARG A 86 18.24 -3.06 4.33
C ARG A 86 19.17 -2.86 5.53
N THR A 87 20.45 -2.60 5.29
CA THR A 87 21.34 -2.11 6.35
C THR A 87 20.88 -0.68 6.71
N PRO A 88 20.87 -0.28 8.00
CA PRO A 88 20.62 1.12 8.37
C PRO A 88 21.58 2.09 7.67
#